data_AF-A0A2C9M5K0-F1
#
_entry.id   AF-A0A2C9M5K0-F1
#
_cell.length_a   1.000
_cell.length_b   1.000
_cell.length_c   1.000
_cell.angle_alpha   90.00
_cell.angle_beta   90.00
_cell.angle_gamma   90.00
#
_symmetry.space_group_name_H-M   'P 1'
#
loop_
_entity.id
_entity.type
_entity.pdbx_description
1 polymer ?
#
loop_
_entity_poly.entity_id
_entity_poly.type
_entity_poly.pdbx_seq_one_letter_code
_entity_poly.pdbx_strand_id
1 'polypeptide(L)'
;MFPTEHREDWQTLLCEEKNKGNEFYKLGQLEQAIEAYSKGLRLDPTNSLLLTNRAQAFLKLNKYAECESDCTLSLTGAPLFVKSYLRRATARLALEKLEEAVRDFQRVLELEPNNKHAKMEIERLKT
;
A
#
# COMPACT_ATOMS: atom_id res chain seq x y z
N MET A 1 27.28 -21.28 -9.43
CA MET A 1 26.67 -21.54 -8.12
C MET A 1 27.08 -20.36 -7.23
N PHE A 2 26.18 -19.44 -6.91
CA PHE A 2 26.51 -18.26 -6.10
C PHE A 2 26.50 -18.62 -4.62
N PRO A 3 27.48 -18.17 -3.81
CA PRO A 3 27.57 -18.51 -2.39
C PRO A 3 26.33 -18.05 -1.62
N THR A 4 25.86 -18.88 -0.69
CA THR A 4 24.65 -18.69 0.10
C THR A 4 24.77 -17.61 1.19
N GLU A 5 25.97 -17.11 1.45
CA GLU A 5 26.29 -16.18 2.55
C GLU A 5 25.72 -14.77 2.36
N HIS A 6 25.53 -14.30 1.12
CA HIS A 6 25.00 -12.94 0.86
C HIS A 6 23.47 -12.83 0.87
N ARG A 7 22.75 -13.96 0.97
CA ARG A 7 21.29 -13.97 0.85
C ARG A 7 20.58 -13.62 2.16
N GLU A 8 21.25 -13.80 3.29
CA GLU A 8 20.73 -13.53 4.64
C GLU A 8 20.84 -12.04 5.02
N ASP A 9 21.84 -11.34 4.48
CA ASP A 9 22.11 -9.93 4.77
C ASP A 9 21.02 -8.98 4.27
N TRP A 10 20.60 -9.15 3.01
CA TRP A 10 19.60 -8.23 2.42
C TRP A 10 18.19 -8.47 2.96
N GLN A 11 17.85 -9.71 3.35
CA GLN A 11 16.57 -10.02 3.98
C GLN A 11 16.49 -9.43 5.39
N THR A 12 17.59 -9.50 6.14
CA THR A 12 17.71 -8.85 7.45
C THR A 12 17.56 -7.35 7.31
N LEU A 13 18.30 -6.73 6.39
CA LEU A 13 18.21 -5.29 6.11
C LEU A 13 16.80 -4.86 5.66
N LEU A 14 16.14 -5.67 4.83
CA LEU A 14 14.75 -5.42 4.42
C LEU A 14 13.80 -5.46 5.63
N CYS A 15 13.97 -6.43 6.54
CA CYS A 15 13.18 -6.51 7.76
C CYS A 15 13.42 -5.31 8.68
N GLU A 16 14.68 -4.87 8.80
CA GLU A 16 15.05 -3.67 9.55
C GLU A 16 14.38 -2.41 8.99
N GLU A 17 14.49 -2.15 7.68
CA GLU A 17 13.90 -0.98 7.04
C GLU A 17 12.37 -1.01 7.12
N LYS A 18 11.76 -2.20 6.99
CA LYS A 18 10.33 -2.40 7.28
C LYS A 18 9.98 -2.00 8.70
N ASN A 19 10.75 -2.47 9.69
CA ASN A 19 10.46 -2.22 11.10
C ASN A 19 10.66 -0.73 11.45
N LYS A 20 11.73 -0.09 10.98
CA LYS A 20 11.94 1.36 11.11
C LYS A 20 10.78 2.14 10.52
N GLY A 21 10.34 1.79 9.31
CA GLY A 21 9.19 2.44 8.67
C GLY A 21 7.90 2.28 9.48
N ASN A 22 7.66 1.09 10.04
CA ASN A 22 6.51 0.85 10.90
C ASN A 22 6.57 1.66 12.20
N GLU A 23 7.73 1.78 12.84
CA GLU A 23 7.91 2.58 14.04
C GLU A 23 7.71 4.08 13.78
N PHE A 24 8.33 4.62 12.72
CA PHE A 24 8.09 6.01 12.31
C PHE A 24 6.62 6.27 12.00
N TYR A 25 5.94 5.33 11.34
CA TYR A 25 4.52 5.44 11.04
C TYR A 25 3.66 5.48 12.32
N LYS A 26 3.97 4.65 13.33
CA LYS A 26 3.28 4.66 14.64
C LYS A 26 3.49 5.98 15.37
N LEU A 27 4.67 6.58 15.26
CA LEU A 27 5.02 7.88 15.85
C LEU A 27 4.43 9.08 15.08
N GLY A 28 3.75 8.86 13.96
CA GLY A 28 3.22 9.93 13.11
C GLY A 28 4.29 10.65 12.27
N GLN A 29 5.52 10.12 12.25
CA GLN A 29 6.65 10.62 11.48
C GLN A 29 6.58 10.05 10.05
N LEU A 30 5.59 10.53 9.28
CA LEU A 30 5.17 9.91 8.02
C LEU A 30 6.24 10.01 6.93
N GLU A 31 6.96 11.12 6.83
CA GLU A 31 8.05 11.32 5.89
C GLU A 31 9.21 10.34 6.16
N GLN A 32 9.61 10.18 7.42
CA GLN A 32 10.64 9.19 7.80
C GLN A 32 10.16 7.76 7.54
N ALA A 33 8.87 7.47 7.76
CA ALA A 33 8.29 6.17 7.42
C ALA A 33 8.41 5.88 5.92
N ILE A 34 8.05 6.86 5.08
CA ILE A 34 8.18 6.78 3.61
C ILE A 34 9.63 6.54 3.21
N GLU A 35 10.57 7.25 3.82
CA GLU A 35 11.99 7.09 3.53
C GLU A 35 12.43 5.65 3.83
N ALA A 36 12.16 5.14 5.03
CA ALA A 36 12.52 3.79 5.46
C ALA A 36 11.89 2.70 4.55
N TYR A 37 10.59 2.80 4.25
CA TYR A 37 9.96 1.88 3.30
C TYR A 37 10.59 1.96 1.91
N SER A 38 10.98 3.16 1.46
CA SER A 38 11.67 3.35 0.20
C SER A 38 13.07 2.72 0.19
N LYS A 39 13.77 2.68 1.33
CA LYS A 39 15.04 1.93 1.46
C LYS A 39 14.79 0.43 1.30
N GLY A 40 13.77 -0.11 1.97
CA GLY A 40 13.39 -1.52 1.82
C GLY A 40 12.98 -1.87 0.37
N LEU A 41 12.26 -0.98 -0.30
CA LEU A 41 11.85 -1.17 -1.71
C LEU A 41 13.01 -1.06 -2.71
N ARG A 42 14.17 -0.50 -2.33
CA ARG A 42 15.38 -0.62 -3.17
C ARG A 42 15.97 -2.03 -3.13
N LEU A 43 15.68 -2.80 -2.08
CA LEU A 43 16.14 -4.19 -1.92
C LEU A 43 15.15 -5.17 -2.57
N ASP A 44 13.85 -4.94 -2.40
CA ASP A 44 12.77 -5.69 -3.05
C ASP A 44 11.70 -4.72 -3.60
N PRO A 45 11.84 -4.27 -4.86
CA PRO A 45 10.93 -3.31 -5.48
C PRO A 45 9.48 -3.80 -5.63
N THR A 46 9.29 -5.12 -5.58
CA THR A 46 7.98 -5.75 -5.79
C THR A 46 7.31 -6.16 -4.48
N ASN A 47 7.88 -5.79 -3.33
CA ASN A 47 7.35 -6.16 -2.03
C ASN A 47 5.98 -5.51 -1.77
N SER A 48 4.90 -6.25 -2.01
CA SER A 48 3.53 -5.76 -1.85
C SER A 48 3.27 -5.20 -0.45
N LEU A 49 3.87 -5.77 0.61
CA LEU A 49 3.69 -5.27 1.98
C LEU A 49 4.30 -3.88 2.18
N LEU A 50 5.55 -3.68 1.74
CA LEU A 50 6.23 -2.38 1.83
C LEU A 50 5.56 -1.33 0.95
N LEU A 51 5.18 -1.68 -0.28
CA LEU A 51 4.44 -0.79 -1.19
C LEU A 51 3.14 -0.34 -0.53
N THR A 52 2.36 -1.28 0.00
CA THR A 52 1.08 -0.97 0.62
C THR A 52 1.28 -0.13 1.89
N ASN A 53 2.30 -0.41 2.71
CA ASN A 53 2.62 0.40 3.90
C ASN A 53 3.06 1.83 3.55
N ARG A 54 3.88 2.00 2.51
CA ARG A 54 4.28 3.33 2.02
C ARG A 54 3.09 4.09 1.44
N ALA A 55 2.21 3.42 0.69
CA ALA A 55 0.96 3.98 0.19
C ALA A 55 0.06 4.52 1.31
N GLN A 56 0.01 3.84 2.46
CA GLN A 56 -0.74 4.31 3.62
C GLN A 56 -0.17 5.62 4.22
N ALA A 57 1.15 5.73 4.26
CA ALA A 57 1.81 6.96 4.70
C ALA A 57 1.54 8.10 3.70
N PHE A 58 1.59 7.81 2.39
CA PHE A 58 1.20 8.76 1.36
C PHE A 58 -0.25 9.24 1.49
N LEU A 59 -1.22 8.35 1.75
CA LEU A 59 -2.62 8.76 2.03
C LEU A 59 -2.73 9.73 3.19
N LYS A 60 -2.02 9.48 4.31
CA LYS A 60 -2.06 10.36 5.48
C LYS A 60 -1.43 11.74 5.20
N LEU A 61 -0.54 11.84 4.21
CA LEU A 61 0.06 13.09 3.75
C LEU A 61 -0.68 13.69 2.55
N ASN A 62 -1.85 13.15 2.16
CA ASN A 62 -2.60 13.57 0.98
C ASN A 62 -1.83 13.46 -0.35
N LYS A 63 -0.83 12.59 -0.41
CA LYS A 63 -0.04 12.27 -1.61
C LYS A 63 -0.73 11.16 -2.42
N TYR A 64 -1.88 11.50 -2.99
CA TYR A 64 -2.80 10.50 -3.55
C TYR A 64 -2.26 9.82 -4.81
N ALA A 65 -1.54 10.54 -5.67
CA ALA A 65 -0.97 9.97 -6.90
C ALA A 65 0.10 8.90 -6.58
N GLU A 66 0.96 9.18 -5.61
CA GLU A 66 1.99 8.24 -5.15
C GLU A 66 1.36 7.02 -4.45
N CYS A 67 0.30 7.22 -3.67
CA CYS A 67 -0.48 6.11 -3.11
C CYS A 67 -1.07 5.22 -4.20
N GLU A 68 -1.70 5.80 -5.22
CA GLU A 68 -2.30 5.06 -6.33
C GLU A 68 -1.23 4.24 -7.07
N SER A 69 -0.07 4.83 -7.33
CA SER A 69 1.07 4.17 -7.97
C SER A 69 1.56 2.97 -7.15
N ASP A 70 1.84 3.16 -5.86
CA ASP A 70 2.32 2.08 -4.98
C ASP A 70 1.31 0.94 -4.86
N CYS A 71 0.02 1.26 -4.71
CA CYS A 71 -1.01 0.23 -4.62
C CYS A 71 -1.20 -0.50 -5.95
N THR A 72 -1.04 0.18 -7.08
CA THR A 72 -1.08 -0.47 -8.40
C THR A 72 0.05 -1.45 -8.58
N LEU A 73 1.29 -1.07 -8.24
CA LEU A 73 2.43 -1.99 -8.27
C LEU A 73 2.28 -3.13 -7.26
N SER A 74 1.72 -2.87 -6.07
CA SER A 74 1.44 -3.93 -5.09
C SER A 74 0.48 -4.98 -5.66
N LEU A 75 -0.54 -4.56 -6.41
CA LEU A 75 -1.53 -5.42 -7.03
C LEU A 75 -1.03 -6.18 -8.26
N THR A 76 0.04 -5.74 -8.93
CA THR A 76 0.68 -6.56 -9.98
C THR A 76 1.36 -7.79 -9.39
N GLY A 77 1.91 -7.69 -8.17
CA GLY A 77 2.53 -8.82 -7.46
C GLY A 77 1.57 -9.63 -6.59
N ALA A 78 0.57 -8.98 -5.99
CA ALA A 78 -0.40 -9.59 -5.09
C ALA A 78 -1.83 -9.17 -5.45
N PRO A 79 -2.45 -9.75 -6.50
CA PRO A 79 -3.72 -9.31 -7.06
C PRO A 79 -4.94 -9.51 -6.14
N LEU A 80 -4.77 -10.26 -5.04
CA LEU A 80 -5.81 -10.50 -4.02
C LEU A 80 -5.59 -9.67 -2.75
N PHE A 81 -4.66 -8.70 -2.75
CA PHE A 81 -4.32 -7.96 -1.55
C PHE A 81 -5.32 -6.83 -1.26
N VAL A 82 -6.32 -7.13 -0.43
CA VAL A 82 -7.47 -6.25 -0.14
C VAL A 82 -7.05 -4.86 0.33
N LYS A 83 -6.02 -4.75 1.17
CA LYS A 83 -5.52 -3.46 1.67
C LYS A 83 -5.04 -2.53 0.55
N SER A 84 -4.48 -3.08 -0.53
CA SER A 84 -4.06 -2.29 -1.70
C SER A 84 -5.24 -1.74 -2.46
N TYR A 85 -6.30 -2.53 -2.67
CA TYR A 85 -7.54 -2.03 -3.29
C TYR A 85 -8.20 -0.94 -2.46
N LEU A 86 -8.34 -1.13 -1.14
CA LEU A 86 -8.92 -0.11 -0.25
C LEU A 86 -8.16 1.22 -0.33
N ARG A 87 -6.83 1.17 -0.22
CA ARG A 87 -6.00 2.38 -0.24
C ARG A 87 -6.01 3.05 -1.61
N ARG A 88 -5.97 2.27 -2.69
CA ARG A 88 -6.07 2.80 -4.06
C ARG A 88 -7.42 3.43 -4.33
N ALA A 89 -8.51 2.82 -3.88
CA ALA A 89 -9.86 3.37 -4.00
C ALA A 89 -9.98 4.72 -3.28
N THR A 90 -9.50 4.82 -2.03
CA THR A 90 -9.47 6.08 -1.28
C THR A 90 -8.63 7.15 -1.97
N ALA A 91 -7.45 6.80 -2.50
CA ALA A 91 -6.62 7.74 -3.25
C ALA A 91 -7.33 8.21 -4.53
N ARG A 92 -7.96 7.30 -5.26
CA ARG A 92 -8.71 7.61 -6.49
C ARG A 92 -9.91 8.50 -6.24
N LEU A 93 -10.63 8.31 -5.13
CA LEU A 93 -11.68 9.25 -4.72
C LEU A 93 -11.15 10.66 -4.53
N ALA A 94 -10.02 10.81 -3.85
CA ALA A 94 -9.42 12.12 -3.63
C ALA A 94 -8.83 12.75 -4.90
N LEU A 95 -8.56 11.93 -5.93
CA LEU A 95 -8.14 12.35 -7.27
C LEU A 95 -9.32 12.51 -8.24
N GLU A 96 -10.57 12.43 -7.76
CA GLU A 96 -11.80 12.52 -8.57
C GLU A 96 -11.94 11.42 -9.66
N LYS A 97 -11.22 10.31 -9.52
CA LYS A 97 -11.32 9.12 -10.38
C LYS A 97 -12.41 8.18 -9.86
N LEU A 98 -13.66 8.64 -9.93
CA LEU A 98 -14.79 8.01 -9.23
C LEU A 98 -15.08 6.60 -9.75
N GLU A 99 -15.08 6.40 -11.06
CA GLU A 99 -15.36 5.09 -11.67
C GLU A 99 -14.31 4.06 -11.28
N GLU A 100 -13.03 4.41 -11.31
CA GLU A 100 -11.95 3.53 -10.87
C GLU A 100 -11.99 3.24 -9.38
N ALA A 101 -12.36 4.22 -8.55
CA ALA A 101 -12.54 4.02 -7.11
C ALA A 101 -13.68 3.03 -6.81
N VAL A 102 -14.82 3.17 -7.49
CA VAL A 102 -15.96 2.24 -7.37
C VAL A 102 -15.53 0.82 -7.73
N ARG A 103 -14.80 0.63 -8.84
CA ARG A 103 -14.29 -0.70 -9.24
C ARG A 103 -13.38 -1.31 -8.17
N ASP A 104 -12.49 -0.52 -7.56
CA ASP A 104 -11.63 -1.02 -6.49
C ASP A 104 -12.45 -1.38 -5.23
N PHE A 105 -13.44 -0.59 -4.83
CA PHE A 105 -14.32 -0.95 -3.71
C PHE A 105 -15.18 -2.18 -4.00
N GLN A 106 -15.67 -2.34 -5.23
CA GLN A 106 -16.39 -3.55 -5.64
C GLN A 106 -15.47 -4.77 -5.51
N ARG A 107 -14.22 -4.65 -5.95
CA ARG A 107 -13.23 -5.72 -5.79
C ARG A 107 -12.94 -6.04 -4.32
N VAL A 108 -12.93 -5.05 -3.44
CA VAL A 108 -12.85 -5.27 -1.99
C VAL A 108 -14.05 -6.09 -1.49
N LEU A 109 -15.27 -5.79 -1.94
CA LEU A 109 -16.46 -6.54 -1.51
C LEU A 109 -16.54 -7.95 -2.11
N GLU A 110 -15.95 -8.20 -3.27
CA GLU A 110 -15.80 -9.54 -3.83
C GLU A 110 -14.88 -10.41 -2.96
N LEU A 111 -13.79 -9.83 -2.43
CA LEU A 111 -12.80 -10.53 -1.61
C LEU A 111 -13.19 -10.59 -0.12
N GLU A 112 -13.81 -9.53 0.39
CA GLU A 112 -14.28 -9.37 1.76
C GLU A 112 -15.73 -8.81 1.76
N PRO A 113 -16.75 -9.67 1.62
CA PRO A 113 -18.15 -9.25 1.51
C PRO A 113 -18.69 -8.47 2.71
N ASN A 114 -17.99 -8.50 3.85
CA ASN A 114 -18.38 -7.80 5.08
C ASN A 114 -17.55 -6.53 5.35
N ASN A 115 -16.75 -6.07 4.39
CA ASN A 115 -15.96 -4.85 4.53
C ASN A 115 -16.87 -3.61 4.61
N LYS A 116 -17.08 -3.09 5.82
CA LYS A 116 -18.01 -1.98 6.09
C LYS A 116 -17.61 -0.69 5.37
N HIS A 117 -16.31 -0.41 5.27
CA HIS A 117 -15.80 0.80 4.64
C HIS A 117 -16.12 0.82 3.13
N ALA A 118 -15.82 -0.29 2.42
CA ALA A 118 -16.13 -0.38 1.00
C ALA A 118 -17.64 -0.30 0.71
N LYS A 119 -18.49 -0.92 1.55
CA LYS A 119 -19.95 -0.79 1.42
C LYS A 119 -20.40 0.66 1.56
N MET A 120 -19.91 1.35 2.60
CA MET A 120 -20.27 2.74 2.87
C MET A 120 -19.89 3.67 1.72
N GLU A 121 -18.66 3.56 1.19
CA GLU A 121 -18.22 4.41 0.08
C GLU A 121 -19.00 4.14 -1.22
N ILE A 122 -19.32 2.88 -1.53
CA ILE A 122 -20.16 2.56 -2.70
C ILE A 122 -21.56 3.16 -2.57
N GLU A 123 -22.20 3.04 -1.40
CA GLU A 123 -23.54 3.62 -1.20
C GLU A 123 -23.49 5.15 -1.30
N ARG A 124 -22.45 5.78 -0.74
CA ARG A 124 -22.25 7.24 -0.85
C ARG A 124 -22.11 7.71 -2.30
N LEU A 125 -21.40 6.96 -3.14
CA LEU A 125 -21.13 7.34 -4.54
C LEU A 125 -22.33 7.10 -5.49
N LYS A 126 -23.35 6.38 -5.04
CA LYS A 126 -24.59 6.15 -5.80
C LYS A 126 -25.62 7.28 -5.64
N THR A 127 -25.46 8.11 -4.61
CA THR A 127 -26.30 9.28 -4.29
C THR A 127 -25.74 10.54 -4.92
#